data_AF-A0A2N1NZA3-F1
#
_entry.id   AF-A0A2N1NZA3-F1
#
_cell.length_a   1.000
_cell.length_b   1.000
_cell.length_c   1.000
_cell.angle_alpha   90.00
_cell.angle_beta   90.00
_cell.angle_gamma   90.00
#
_symmetry.space_group_name_H-M   'P 1'
#
loop_
_entity.id
_entity.type
_entity.pdbx_description
1 polymer ?
#
loop_
_entity_poly.entity_id
_entity_poly.type
_entity_poly.pdbx_seq_one_letter_code
_entity_poly.pdbx_strand_id
1 'polypeptide(L)' 'MKALVKAENQGYILEDDLINVVGVDKKKINSLVDYNFLYRRLSSNFAYDIINPQNRIILTAMNQPSLRAMEQVLSEQ' A
#
# COMPACT_ATOMS: atom_id res chain seq x y z
N MET A 1 1.12 7.30 4.34
CA MET A 1 -0.06 7.99 3.78
C MET A 1 0.19 8.58 2.39
N LYS A 2 1.02 9.62 2.21
CA LYS A 2 1.30 10.19 0.86
C LYS A 2 1.75 9.15 -0.19
N ALA A 3 2.62 8.20 0.21
CA ALA A 3 3.06 7.11 -0.66
C ALA A 3 1.90 6.17 -1.09
N LEU A 4 0.92 5.94 -0.21
CA LEU A 4 -0.24 5.09 -0.52
C LEU A 4 -1.17 5.76 -1.54
N VAL A 5 -1.44 7.06 -1.37
CA VAL A 5 -2.25 7.84 -2.32
C VAL A 5 -1.57 7.90 -3.69
N LYS A 6 -0.25 8.16 -3.73
CA LYS A 6 0.50 8.14 -5.00
C LYS A 6 0.50 6.77 -5.68
N ALA A 7 0.54 5.70 -4.89
CA ALA A 7 0.49 4.34 -5.38
C ALA A 7 -0.88 3.95 -5.97
N GLU A 8 -1.94 4.74 -5.77
CA GLU A 8 -3.26 4.46 -6.34
C GLU A 8 -3.23 4.36 -7.87
N ASN A 9 -2.53 5.27 -8.55
CA ASN A 9 -2.38 5.24 -10.01
C ASN A 9 -1.69 3.97 -10.51
N GLN A 10 -0.83 3.39 -9.67
CA GLN A 10 -0.12 2.13 -9.95
C GLN A 10 -0.91 0.90 -9.47
N GLY A 11 -1.93 1.10 -8.62
CA GLY A 11 -2.75 0.05 -8.01
C GLY A 11 -2.09 -0.68 -6.83
N TYR A 12 -0.79 -0.48 -6.57
CA TYR A 12 -0.05 -1.17 -5.52
C TYR A 12 1.22 -0.44 -5.09
N ILE A 13 1.76 -0.82 -3.93
CA ILE A 13 3.09 -0.41 -3.43
C ILE A 13 3.88 -1.63 -2.96
N LEU A 14 5.21 -1.63 -3.12
CA LEU A 14 6.06 -2.67 -2.51
C LEU A 14 6.14 -2.45 -1.00
N GLU A 15 6.13 -3.54 -0.23
CA GLU A 15 6.25 -3.46 1.23
C GLU A 15 7.54 -2.73 1.66
N ASP A 16 8.66 -3.04 1.02
CA ASP A 16 9.96 -2.42 1.34
C ASP A 16 9.95 -0.91 1.06
N ASP A 17 9.31 -0.47 -0.03
CA ASP A 17 9.18 0.95 -0.37
C ASP A 17 8.33 1.67 0.68
N LEU A 18 7.25 1.04 1.14
CA LEU A 18 6.43 1.61 2.20
C LEU A 18 7.18 1.68 3.53
N ILE A 19 7.94 0.64 3.89
CA ILE A 19 8.82 0.62 5.08
C ILE A 19 9.83 1.78 5.03
N ASN A 20 10.45 2.02 3.88
CA ASN A 20 11.37 3.14 3.71
C ASN A 20 10.70 4.50 3.97
N VAL A 21 9.40 4.63 3.71
CA VAL A 21 8.64 5.87 3.90
C VAL A 21 8.12 6.04 5.34
N VAL A 22 7.54 4.98 5.95
CA VAL A 22 6.96 5.07 7.30
C VAL A 22 7.96 4.78 8.43
N GLY A 23 9.18 4.41 8.05
CA GLY A 23 10.27 3.99 8.94
C GLY A 23 10.37 2.47 9.05
N VAL A 24 11.53 1.99 9.48
CA VAL A 24 11.93 0.56 9.56
C VAL A 24 11.03 -0.29 10.48
N ASP A 25 10.06 0.33 11.16
CA ASP A 25 9.13 -0.36 12.04
C ASP A 25 8.03 -1.09 11.27
N LYS A 26 8.27 -2.37 11.00
CA LYS A 26 7.30 -3.29 10.43
C LYS A 26 5.98 -3.37 11.21
N LYS A 27 5.94 -3.01 12.51
CA LYS A 27 4.69 -2.99 13.28
C LYS A 27 3.68 -2.01 12.70
N LYS A 28 4.14 -0.88 12.15
CA LYS A 28 3.26 0.09 11.48
C LYS A 28 2.61 -0.53 10.24
N ILE A 29 3.38 -1.22 9.42
CA ILE A 29 2.86 -1.93 8.24
C ILE A 29 1.87 -3.01 8.65
N ASN A 30 2.23 -3.82 9.65
CA ASN A 30 1.36 -4.88 10.15
C ASN A 30 0.04 -4.30 10.66
N SER A 31 0.06 -3.20 11.41
CA SER A 31 -1.18 -2.55 11.86
C SER A 31 -2.08 -2.10 10.69
N LEU A 32 -1.51 -1.61 9.58
CA LEU A 32 -2.30 -1.25 8.40
C LEU A 32 -2.94 -2.48 7.73
N VAL A 33 -2.30 -3.65 7.83
CA VAL A 33 -2.87 -4.92 7.36
C VAL A 33 -3.94 -5.42 8.33
N ASP A 34 -3.65 -5.42 9.63
CA ASP A 34 -4.55 -5.90 10.68
C ASP A 34 -5.86 -5.09 10.75
N TYR A 35 -5.79 -3.78 10.47
CA TYR A 35 -6.96 -2.90 10.38
C TYR A 35 -7.63 -2.88 9.00
N ASN A 36 -7.26 -3.77 8.08
CA ASN A 36 -7.82 -3.86 6.73
C ASN A 36 -7.71 -2.57 5.89
N PHE A 37 -6.68 -1.75 6.13
CA PHE A 37 -6.34 -0.65 5.21
C PHE A 37 -5.57 -1.18 3.99
N LEU A 38 -4.68 -2.15 4.21
CA LEU A 38 -3.85 -2.76 3.18
C LEU A 38 -4.03 -4.26 3.14
N TYR A 39 -4.06 -4.82 1.94
CA TYR A 39 -3.99 -6.25 1.70
C TYR A 39 -2.57 -6.63 1.29
N ARG A 40 -1.97 -7.55 2.02
CA ARG A 40 -0.63 -8.08 1.75
C ARG A 40 -0.71 -9.27 0.81
N ARG A 41 -0.11 -9.11 -0.37
CA ARG A 41 0.09 -10.17 -1.36
C ARG A 41 1.53 -10.68 -1.24
N LEU A 42 1.69 -11.89 -0.72
CA LEU A 42 3.00 -12.47 -0.40
C LEU A 42 3.83 -12.86 -1.63
N SER A 43 3.18 -13.02 -2.78
CA SER A 43 3.82 -13.39 -4.03
C SER A 43 3.16 -12.69 -5.20
N SER A 44 3.98 -12.28 -6.16
CA SER A 44 3.54 -11.81 -7.47
C SER A 44 2.91 -12.90 -8.33
N ASN A 45 3.05 -14.18 -7.98
CA ASN A 45 2.57 -15.31 -8.77
C ASN A 45 1.05 -15.30 -8.99
N PHE A 46 0.31 -14.53 -8.19
CA PHE A 46 -1.14 -14.38 -8.29
C PHE A 46 -1.56 -12.94 -8.57
N ALA A 47 -0.62 -12.05 -8.91
CA ALA A 47 -0.88 -10.64 -9.19
C ALA A 47 -0.98 -10.38 -10.71
N TYR A 48 -1.88 -11.10 -11.37
CA TYR A 48 -2.12 -11.00 -12.82
C TYR A 48 -2.65 -9.62 -13.26
N ASP A 49 -3.18 -8.85 -12.31
CA ASP A 49 -3.63 -7.47 -12.46
C ASP A 49 -2.47 -6.45 -12.56
N ILE A 50 -1.23 -6.88 -12.32
CA ILE A 50 -0.04 -6.02 -12.32
C ILE A 50 0.84 -6.34 -13.54
N ILE A 51 1.24 -5.32 -14.30
CA ILE A 51 2.19 -5.48 -15.41
C ILE A 51 3.59 -5.69 -14.83
N ASN A 52 4.24 -6.81 -15.19
CA ASN A 52 5.59 -7.19 -14.74
C ASN A 52 5.75 -7.16 -13.21
N PRO A 53 4.99 -7.98 -12.47
CA PRO A 53 5.01 -7.93 -11.02
C PRO A 53 6.37 -8.44 -10.52
N GLN A 54 7.02 -7.66 -9.68
CA GLN A 54 8.27 -8.08 -9.05
C GLN A 54 7.98 -9.19 -8.04
N ASN A 55 8.84 -10.22 -7.97
CA ASN A 55 8.73 -11.30 -6.98
C ASN A 55 9.11 -10.81 -5.57
N ARG A 56 8.28 -9.91 -5.05
CA ARG A 56 8.41 -9.20 -3.78
C ARG A 56 7.02 -9.07 -3.15
N ILE A 57 6.99 -8.74 -1.86
CA ILE A 57 5.73 -8.51 -1.16
C ILE A 57 5.11 -7.21 -1.67
N ILE A 58 3.85 -7.32 -2.11
CA ILE A 58 3.08 -6.20 -2.64
C ILE A 58 1.93 -5.90 -1.67
N LEU A 59 1.67 -4.61 -1.44
CA LEU A 59 0.55 -4.11 -0.66
C LEU A 59 -0.43 -3.40 -1.60
N THR A 60 -1.71 -3.74 -1.49
CA THR A 60 -2.80 -3.10 -2.23
C THR A 60 -3.77 -2.48 -1.26
N ALA A 61 -4.34 -1.32 -1.59
CA ALA A 61 -5.35 -0.72 -0.73
C ALA A 61 -6.63 -1.55 -0.77
N MET A 62 -7.15 -1.94 0.39
CA MET A 62 -8.37 -2.73 0.46
C MET A 62 -9.63 -1.91 0.27
N ASN A 63 -9.56 -0.62 0.58
CA ASN A 63 -10.74 0.22 0.58
C ASN A 63 -10.45 1.59 -0.05
N GLN A 64 -11.03 1.78 -1.23
CA GLN A 64 -11.00 3.02 -2.00
C GLN A 64 -11.53 4.23 -1.22
N PRO A 65 -12.63 4.13 -0.44
CA PRO A 65 -13.13 5.26 0.35
C PRO A 65 -12.11 5.82 1.35
N SER A 66 -11.31 4.97 2.00
CA SER A 66 -10.29 5.42 2.96
C SER A 66 -9.08 5.99 2.25
N LEU A 67 -8.71 5.49 1.06
CA LEU A 67 -7.71 6.16 0.24
C LEU A 67 -8.15 7.58 -0.13
N ARG A 68 -9.42 7.77 -0.54
CA ARG A 68 -9.98 9.09 -0.84
C ARG A 68 -10.04 9.99 0.39
N ALA A 69 -10.43 9.46 1.55
CA ALA A 69 -10.39 10.20 2.80
C ALA A 69 -8.95 10.62 3.16
N MET A 70 -7.96 9.73 2.96
CA MET A 70 -6.55 10.05 3.15
C MET A 70 -6.06 11.13 2.18
N GLU A 71 -6.46 11.06 0.90
CA GLU A 71 -6.14 12.06 -0.11
C GLU A 71 -6.67 13.44 0.28
N GLN A 72 -7.94 13.52 0.69
CA GLN A 72 -8.55 14.76 1.15
C GLN A 72 -7.79 15.38 2.33
N VAL A 73 -7.55 14.60 3.40
CA VAL A 73 -6.81 15.08 4.59
C VAL A 73 -5.41 15.59 4.23
N LEU A 74 -4.75 14.98 3.25
CA LEU A 74 -3.43 15.40 2.79
C LEU A 74 -3.46 16.65 1.90
N SER A 75 -4.58 16.95 1.24
CA SER A 75 -4.78 18.16 0.44
C SER A 75 -5.10 19.40 1.26
N GLU A 76 -5.58 19.19 2.51
CA GLU A 76 -5.88 20.23 3.49
C GLU A 76 -4.64 20.65 4.33
N GLN A 77 -3.46 20.05 4.07
CA GLN A 77 -2.16 20.32 4.72
C GLN A 77 -1.25 21.17 3.86
#